data_AF-A0A3D5KQK8-F1
#
_entry.id   AF-A0A3D5KQK8-F1
#
_cell.length_a   1.000
_cell.length_b   1.000
_cell.length_c   1.000
_cell.angle_alpha   90.00
_cell.angle_beta   90.00
_cell.angle_gamma   90.00
#
_symmetry.space_group_name_H-M   'P 1'
#
loop_
_entity.id
_entity.type
_entity.pdbx_description
1 polymer ?
#
loop_
_entity_poly.entity_id
_entity_poly.type
_entity_poly.pdbx_seq_one_letter_code
_entity_poly.pdbx_strand_id
1 'polypeptide(L)' 'MGGKCQLCGYDKCLAALTFHHKDAEEKEIGVGVLFGYAIDKLNAELDKCILLCFNCHMELHYQGEIHEMGKRCQET' A
#
# COMPACT_ATOMS: atom_id res chain seq x y z
N MET A 1 4.57 -11.15 6.07
CA MET A 1 5.31 -10.12 5.30
C MET A 1 6.59 -9.74 6.04
N GLY A 2 7.69 -9.54 5.30
CA GLY A 2 9.08 -9.59 5.80
C GLY A 2 9.71 -8.27 6.22
N GLY A 3 9.00 -7.43 7.00
CA GLY A 3 9.61 -6.34 7.78
C GLY A 3 10.40 -5.27 7.02
N LYS A 4 10.23 -5.17 5.70
CA LYS A 4 10.97 -4.26 4.83
C LYS A 4 10.12 -3.73 3.69
N CYS A 5 10.47 -2.56 3.17
CA CYS A 5 9.91 -1.99 1.96
C CYS A 5 10.17 -2.91 0.77
N GLN A 6 9.13 -3.25 0.00
CA GLN A 6 9.25 -4.12 -1.16
C GLN A 6 9.82 -3.42 -2.40
N LEU A 7 9.85 -2.08 -2.43
CA LEU A 7 10.46 -1.32 -3.53
C LEU A 7 11.95 -1.03 -3.31
N CYS A 8 12.31 -0.44 -2.16
CA CYS A 8 13.69 0.01 -1.91
C CYS A 8 14.43 -0.83 -0.86
N GLY A 9 13.78 -1.80 -0.22
CA GLY A 9 14.41 -2.65 0.79
C GLY A 9 14.57 -2.03 2.18
N TYR A 10 14.11 -0.79 2.42
CA TYR A 10 14.19 -0.14 3.74
C TYR A 10 13.60 -1.01 4.86
N ASP A 11 14.38 -1.27 5.91
CA ASP A 11 14.05 -2.13 7.05
C ASP A 11 14.50 -1.57 8.40
N LYS A 12 14.98 -0.32 8.44
CA LYS A 12 15.57 0.28 9.64
C LYS A 12 14.57 0.60 10.75
N CYS A 13 13.32 0.87 10.39
CA CYS A 13 12.26 1.24 11.34
C CYS A 13 10.92 0.70 10.86
N LEU A 14 10.34 -0.24 11.60
CA LEU A 14 9.03 -0.83 11.28
C LEU A 14 7.92 0.22 11.26
N ALA A 15 8.00 1.24 12.13
CA ALA A 15 7.00 2.32 12.18
C ALA A 15 7.05 3.26 10.95
N ALA A 16 8.12 3.22 10.16
CA ALA A 16 8.21 3.95 8.90
C ALA A 16 7.68 3.14 7.70
N LEU A 17 7.22 1.91 7.92
CA LEU A 17 6.57 1.08 6.92
C LEU A 17 5.05 1.28 6.94
N THR A 18 4.44 1.22 5.77
CA THR A 18 3.01 1.45 5.54
C THR A 18 2.48 0.50 4.48
N PHE A 19 1.20 0.17 4.58
CA PHE A 19 0.51 -0.68 3.62
C PHE A 19 -0.01 0.18 2.46
N HIS A 20 0.34 -0.23 1.25
CA HIS A 20 -0.17 0.34 0.02
C HIS A 20 -1.04 -0.72 -0.68
N HIS A 21 -2.28 -0.38 -1.02
CA HIS A 21 -3.15 -1.25 -1.80
C HIS A 21 -2.61 -1.35 -3.24
N LYS A 22 -2.55 -2.56 -3.81
CA LYS A 22 -2.09 -2.77 -5.20
C LYS A 22 -3.10 -2.25 -6.23
N ASP A 23 -4.36 -2.20 -5.84
CA ASP A 23 -5.48 -1.75 -6.64
C ASP A 23 -6.34 -0.82 -5.77
N ALA A 24 -6.43 0.45 -6.18
CA ALA A 24 -7.23 1.45 -5.48
C ALA A 24 -8.74 1.22 -5.62
N GLU A 25 -9.19 0.52 -6.67
CA GLU A 25 -10.61 0.20 -6.89
C GLU A 25 -11.09 -0.98 -6.02
N GLU A 26 -10.18 -1.85 -5.57
CA GLU A 26 -10.49 -2.95 -4.63
C GLU A 26 -10.53 -2.53 -3.15
N LYS A 27 -10.41 -1.23 -2.86
CA LYS A 27 -10.40 -0.68 -1.50
C LYS A 27 -11.79 -0.70 -0.87
N GLU A 28 -12.23 -1.89 -0.48
CA GLU A 28 -13.50 -2.08 0.22
C GLU A 28 -13.43 -1.49 1.64
N ILE A 29 -12.29 -1.63 2.33
CA ILE A 29 -12.12 -1.20 3.73
C ILE A 29 -10.64 -0.85 4.00
N GLY A 30 -10.35 0.32 4.59
CA GLY A 30 -8.98 0.63 4.99
C GLY A 30 -8.45 -0.34 6.05
N VAL A 31 -7.22 -0.84 5.91
CA VAL A 31 -6.58 -1.79 6.87
C VAL A 31 -6.66 -1.29 8.32
N GLY A 32 -6.59 0.03 8.54
CA GLY A 32 -6.77 0.65 9.87
C GLY A 32 -8.15 0.45 10.51
N VAL A 33 -9.19 0.22 9.71
CA VAL A 33 -10.58 -0.04 10.15
C VAL A 33 -10.78 -1.52 10.46
N LEU A 34 -9.92 -2.40 9.97
CA LEU A 34 -9.99 -3.84 10.17
C LEU A 34 -9.38 -4.32 11.50
N PHE A 35 -8.76 -3.43 12.29
CA PHE A 35 -8.33 -3.73 13.66
C PHE A 35 -9.55 -4.04 14.54
N GLY A 36 -9.90 -5.32 14.63
CA GLY A 36 -11.09 -5.81 15.35
C GLY A 36 -11.90 -6.86 14.58
N TYR A 37 -11.62 -7.08 13.29
CA TYR A 37 -12.22 -8.15 12.49
C TYR A 37 -11.48 -9.47 12.66
N ALA A 38 -12.14 -10.58 12.29
CA ALA A 38 -11.55 -11.91 12.28
C ALA A 38 -10.23 -11.91 11.49
N ILE A 39 -9.22 -12.62 12.01
CA ILE A 39 -7.87 -12.70 11.44
C ILE A 39 -7.89 -13.10 9.95
N ASP A 40 -8.82 -13.97 9.56
CA ASP A 40 -8.96 -14.41 8.16
C ASP A 40 -9.33 -13.25 7.21
N LYS A 41 -10.20 -12.33 7.65
CA LYS A 41 -10.54 -11.14 6.87
C LYS A 41 -9.38 -10.16 6.81
N LEU A 42 -8.62 -10.03 7.89
CA LEU A 42 -7.43 -9.20 7.93
C LEU A 42 -6.36 -9.74 6.97
N ASN A 43 -6.12 -11.05 6.97
CA ASN A 43 -5.15 -11.68 6.06
C ASN A 43 -5.57 -11.51 4.59
N ALA A 44 -6.85 -11.71 4.27
CA ALA A 44 -7.36 -11.50 2.92
C ALA A 44 -7.17 -10.06 2.42
N GLU A 45 -7.32 -9.07 3.30
CA GLU A 45 -7.06 -7.67 2.95
C GLU A 45 -5.56 -7.37 2.83
N LEU A 46 -4.73 -7.95 3.72
CA LEU A 46 -3.28 -7.79 3.67
C LEU A 46 -2.67 -8.37 2.38
N ASP A 47 -3.26 -9.42 1.80
CA ASP A 47 -2.82 -10.00 0.52
C ASP A 47 -3.00 -9.03 -0.67
N LYS A 48 -3.96 -8.10 -0.56
CA LYS A 48 -4.16 -7.00 -1.52
C LYS A 48 -3.18 -5.85 -1.34
N CYS A 49 -2.45 -5.83 -0.22
CA CYS A 49 -1.50 -4.78 0.10
C CYS A 49 -0.05 -5.18 -0.23
N ILE A 50 0.80 -4.18 -0.43
CA ILE A 50 2.26 -4.29 -0.40
C ILE A 50 2.81 -3.44 0.74
N LEU A 51 3.94 -3.87 1.31
CA LEU A 51 4.58 -3.15 2.41
C LEU A 51 5.65 -2.21 1.85
N LEU A 52 5.49 -0.91 2.03
CA LEU A 52 6.41 0.12 1.53
C LEU A 52 6.91 1.01 2.66
N CYS A 53 8.06 1.65 2.49
CA CYS A 53 8.39 2.79 3.34
C CYS A 53 7.54 4.00 2.94
N PHE A 54 7.37 4.94 3.87
CA PHE A 54 6.54 6.12 3.65
C PHE A 54 6.96 6.91 2.40
N ASN A 55 8.26 7.04 2.12
CA ASN A 55 8.76 7.74 0.94
C ASN A 55 8.33 7.07 -0.37
N CYS A 56 8.61 5.77 -0.52
CA CYS A 56 8.20 5.04 -1.72
C CYS A 56 6.67 5.00 -1.87
N HIS A 57 5.94 4.94 -0.76
CA HIS A 57 4.48 5.01 -0.80
C HIS A 57 3.99 6.35 -1.38
N MET A 58 4.57 7.47 -0.93
CA MET A 58 4.20 8.78 -1.43
C MET A 58 4.64 9.02 -2.88
N GLU A 59 5.80 8.49 -3.28
CA GLU A 59 6.27 8.54 -4.66
C GLU A 59 5.30 7.82 -5.61
N LEU A 60 4.77 6.66 -5.22
CA LEU A 60 3.75 5.95 -6.00
C LEU A 60 2.46 6.74 -6.17
N HIS A 61 1.96 7.35 -5.08
CA HIS A 61 0.79 8.24 -5.14
C HIS A 61 1.03 9.42 -6.08
N TYR A 62 2.22 10.01 -6.02
CA TYR A 62 2.59 11.13 -6.88
C TYR A 62 2.75 10.72 -8.35
N GLN A 63 3.28 9.52 -8.62
CA GLN A 63 3.48 8.99 -9.97
C GLN A 63 2.20 8.44 -10.61
N GLY A 64 1.07 8.45 -9.89
CA GLY A 64 -0.24 8.10 -10.42
C GLY A 64 -0.56 6.61 -10.39
N GLU A 65 0.06 5.85 -9.48
CA GLU A 65 -0.10 4.41 -9.27
C GLU A 65 0.17 3.55 -10.53
N ILE A 66 1.25 2.76 -10.46
CA ILE A 66 1.70 1.88 -11.54
C ILE A 66 0.79 0.65 -11.72
N HIS A 67 -0.33 0.80 -12.41
CA HIS A 67 -0.89 -0.25 -13.27
C HIS A 67 -1.64 0.34 -14.47
N GLU A 68 -1.46 -0.32 -15.61
CA GLU A 68 -1.78 0.16 -16.95
C GLU A 68 -3.28 0.41 -17.19
N MET A 69 -3.68 1.68 -17.33
CA MET A 69 -4.48 2.12 -18.48
C MET A 69 -4.45 3.64 -18.58
N GLY A 70 -3.85 4.14 -19.66
CA GLY A 70 -3.46 5.53 -19.79
C GLY A 70 -4.61 6.52 -19.70
N LYS A 71 -4.52 7.45 -18.75
CA LYS A 71 -4.76 8.88 -18.95
C LYS A 71 -3.78 9.67 -18.09
N ARG A 72 -2.77 10.23 -18.75
CA ARG A 72 -1.98 11.35 -18.24
C ARG A 72 -2.90 12.57 -18.15
N CYS A 73 -3.03 13.17 -16.96
CA CYS A 73 -3.37 14.59 -16.68
C CYS A 73 -3.89 14.69 -15.22
N GLN A 74 -3.58 15.67 -14.40
CA GLN A 74 -3.08 17.02 -14.69
C GLN A 74 -2.49 17.67 -13.44
N GLU A 75 -1.44 18.48 -13.65
CA GLU A 75 -1.01 19.53 -12.73
C GLU A 75 -2.17 20.48 -12.43
N THR A 76 -2.42 20.75 -11.15
CA THR A 76 -2.87 22.04 -10.61
C THR A 76 -2.40 22.18 -9.17
#